data_AF-X6P972-F1
#
_entry.id   AF-X6P972-F1
#
_cell.length_a   1.000
_cell.length_b   1.000
_cell.length_c   1.000
_cell.angle_alpha   90.00
_cell.angle_beta   90.00
_cell.angle_gamma   90.00
#
_symmetry.space_group_name_H-M   'P 1'
#
loop_
_entity.id
_entity.type
_entity.pdbx_description
1 polymer ?
#
loop_
_entity_poly.entity_id
_entity_poly.type
_entity_poly.pdbx_seq_one_letter_code
_entity_poly.pdbx_strand_id
1 'polypeptide(L)'
;MISVKLNKQQLDDVIQFWMDGIVDKKIYIHERCALSIAKIALELNERQLNKVFECLMNAFESGIITICYYCAHALAMISSQLGGKQLDYAFQYIVHKFPSYLYNHYYYTNATEFVMKLKEGQLGDVFQCLIDGLSDEKEDEYKRGKCAELFGKLSMKWNEK
;
A
#
# COMPACT_ATOMS: atom_id res chain seq x y z
N MET A 1 -14.88 -4.47 -22.12
CA MET A 1 -15.24 -4.43 -20.69
C MET A 1 -16.55 -3.66 -20.60
N ILE A 2 -17.65 -4.32 -20.23
CA ILE A 2 -18.96 -3.67 -20.09
C ILE A 2 -18.90 -2.86 -18.79
N SER A 3 -18.93 -1.53 -18.88
CA SER A 3 -19.02 -0.66 -17.72
C SER A 3 -20.46 -0.70 -17.19
N VAL A 4 -20.71 -1.59 -16.23
CA VAL A 4 -21.97 -1.58 -15.47
C VAL A 4 -21.80 -0.59 -14.34
N LYS A 5 -22.60 0.48 -14.35
CA LYS A 5 -22.66 1.42 -13.22
C LYS A 5 -23.36 0.73 -12.06
N LEU A 6 -22.59 0.29 -11.07
CA LEU A 6 -23.11 -0.34 -9.86
C LEU A 6 -23.88 0.69 -9.01
N ASN A 7 -24.97 0.25 -8.38
CA ASN A 7 -25.60 1.04 -7.33
C ASN A 7 -24.81 0.91 -6.00
N LYS A 8 -25.17 1.72 -4.99
CA LYS A 8 -24.44 1.73 -3.70
C LYS A 8 -24.42 0.36 -3.01
N GLN A 9 -25.54 -0.37 -3.04
CA GLN A 9 -25.62 -1.70 -2.43
C GLN A 9 -24.74 -2.71 -3.17
N GLN A 10 -24.83 -2.73 -4.50
CA GLN A 10 -24.00 -3.62 -5.32
C GLN A 10 -22.51 -3.36 -5.14
N LEU A 11 -22.12 -2.09 -4.98
CA LEU A 11 -20.73 -1.74 -4.68
C LEU A 11 -20.32 -2.25 -3.29
N ASP A 12 -21.15 -2.07 -2.27
CA ASP A 12 -20.91 -2.61 -0.93
C ASP A 12 -20.78 -4.15 -0.95
N ASP A 13 -21.62 -4.84 -1.72
CA ASP A 13 -21.57 -6.31 -1.88
C ASP A 13 -20.28 -6.77 -2.57
N VAL A 14 -19.83 -6.06 -3.61
CA VAL A 14 -18.56 -6.34 -4.30
C VAL A 14 -17.36 -6.11 -3.37
N ILE A 15 -17.38 -5.04 -2.58
CA ILE A 15 -16.34 -4.77 -1.58
C ILE A 15 -16.31 -5.88 -0.53
N GLN A 16 -17.47 -6.33 -0.03
CA GLN A 16 -17.56 -7.44 0.91
C GLN A 16 -16.97 -8.72 0.31
N PHE A 17 -17.32 -9.05 -0.93
CA PHE A 17 -16.75 -10.21 -1.62
C PHE A 17 -15.22 -10.16 -1.70
N TRP A 18 -14.64 -8.98 -1.96
CA TRP A 18 -13.18 -8.84 -1.95
C TRP A 18 -12.57 -8.89 -0.55
N MET A 19 -13.24 -8.38 0.48
CA MET A 19 -12.79 -8.53 1.87
C MET A 19 -12.77 -10.00 2.31
N ASP A 20 -13.80 -10.77 1.94
CA ASP A 20 -13.83 -12.22 2.19
C ASP A 20 -12.68 -12.93 1.46
N GLY A 21 -12.32 -12.45 0.27
CA GLY A 21 -11.16 -12.94 -0.48
C GLY A 21 -9.81 -12.49 0.08
N ILE A 22 -9.71 -11.34 0.74
CA ILE A 22 -8.48 -10.88 1.43
C ILE A 22 -8.07 -11.88 2.52
N VAL A 23 -9.04 -12.41 3.26
CA VAL A 23 -8.77 -13.36 4.35
C VAL A 23 -8.57 -14.80 3.87
N ASP A 24 -8.58 -15.04 2.55
CA ASP A 24 -8.30 -16.37 1.98
C ASP A 24 -6.81 -16.71 2.07
N LYS A 25 -6.51 -17.92 2.54
CA LYS A 25 -5.14 -18.43 2.72
C LYS A 25 -4.42 -18.66 1.39
N LYS A 26 -5.14 -18.79 0.27
CA LYS A 26 -4.53 -18.93 -1.06
C LYS A 26 -4.00 -17.59 -1.50
N ILE A 27 -2.68 -17.50 -1.61
CA ILE A 27 -1.97 -16.25 -1.98
C ILE A 27 -2.55 -15.57 -3.22
N TYR A 28 -2.86 -16.35 -4.26
CA TYR A 28 -3.44 -15.84 -5.49
C TYR A 28 -4.79 -15.14 -5.29
N ILE A 29 -5.62 -15.59 -4.35
CA ILE A 29 -6.96 -15.03 -4.13
C ILE A 29 -6.83 -13.67 -3.43
N HIS A 30 -6.16 -13.61 -2.28
CA HIS A 30 -6.05 -12.35 -1.55
C HIS A 30 -5.24 -11.29 -2.31
N GLU A 31 -4.23 -11.68 -3.10
CA GLU A 31 -3.50 -10.77 -3.99
C GLU A 31 -4.42 -10.09 -5.01
N ARG A 32 -5.29 -10.86 -5.66
CA ARG A 32 -6.23 -10.36 -6.66
C ARG A 32 -7.30 -9.48 -6.04
N CYS A 33 -7.79 -9.83 -4.87
CA CYS A 33 -8.74 -9.03 -4.11
C CYS A 33 -8.12 -7.70 -3.68
N ALA A 34 -6.92 -7.72 -3.10
CA ALA A 34 -6.20 -6.51 -2.71
C ALA A 34 -5.93 -5.59 -3.90
N LEU A 35 -5.48 -6.13 -5.04
CA LEU A 35 -5.28 -5.34 -6.26
C LEU A 35 -6.60 -4.74 -6.78
N SER A 36 -7.71 -5.47 -6.70
CA SER A 36 -9.02 -4.98 -7.16
C SER A 36 -9.53 -3.84 -6.29
N ILE A 37 -9.35 -3.96 -4.98
CA ILE A 37 -9.63 -2.90 -4.01
C ILE A 37 -8.78 -1.67 -4.29
N ALA A 38 -7.47 -1.83 -4.48
CA ALA A 38 -6.57 -0.71 -4.74
C ALA A 38 -6.99 0.09 -5.98
N LYS A 39 -7.44 -0.61 -7.05
CA LYS A 39 -7.89 0.01 -8.30
C LYS A 39 -9.13 0.89 -8.15
N ILE A 40 -10.01 0.57 -7.22
CA ILE A 40 -11.24 1.35 -6.99
C ILE A 40 -11.16 2.22 -5.76
N ALA A 41 -10.03 2.24 -5.04
CA ALA A 41 -9.93 2.89 -3.74
C ALA A 41 -10.35 4.37 -3.81
N LEU A 42 -10.03 5.09 -4.88
CA LEU A 42 -10.38 6.50 -5.07
C LEU A 42 -11.90 6.74 -5.25
N GLU A 43 -12.65 5.70 -5.60
CA GLU A 43 -14.11 5.75 -5.80
C GLU A 43 -14.88 5.39 -4.52
N LEU A 44 -14.18 4.96 -3.47
CA LEU A 44 -14.78 4.55 -2.22
C LEU A 44 -15.00 5.74 -1.29
N ASN A 45 -16.12 5.71 -0.55
CA ASN A 45 -16.33 6.67 0.53
C ASN A 45 -15.56 6.25 1.80
N GLU A 46 -15.41 7.21 2.72
CA GLU A 46 -14.67 7.02 3.98
C GLU A 46 -15.15 5.81 4.80
N ARG A 47 -16.47 5.54 4.83
CA ARG A 47 -17.03 4.37 5.54
C ARG A 47 -16.54 3.06 4.92
N GLN A 48 -16.52 2.97 3.59
CA GLN A 48 -16.03 1.79 2.86
C GLN A 48 -14.52 1.63 3.03
N LEU A 49 -13.76 2.72 2.89
CA LEU A 49 -12.31 2.73 3.09
C LEU A 49 -11.92 2.24 4.48
N ASN A 50 -12.58 2.72 5.54
CA ASN A 50 -12.31 2.27 6.90
C ASN A 50 -12.59 0.77 7.10
N LYS A 51 -13.70 0.24 6.57
CA LYS A 51 -14.00 -1.19 6.65
C LYS A 51 -12.91 -2.05 6.00
N VAL A 52 -12.46 -1.66 4.81
CA VAL A 52 -11.42 -2.39 4.09
C VAL A 52 -10.07 -2.27 4.81
N PHE A 53 -9.76 -1.09 5.34
CA PHE A 53 -8.56 -0.87 6.15
C PHE A 53 -8.52 -1.79 7.37
N GLU A 54 -9.62 -1.84 8.14
CA GLU A 54 -9.76 -2.73 9.30
C GLU A 54 -9.63 -4.21 8.90
N CYS A 55 -10.25 -4.62 7.79
CA CYS A 55 -10.14 -5.98 7.27
C CYS A 55 -8.68 -6.36 6.95
N LEU A 56 -7.96 -5.50 6.22
CA LEU A 56 -6.55 -5.72 5.88
C LEU A 56 -5.67 -5.80 7.13
N MET A 57 -5.82 -4.84 8.06
CA MET A 57 -5.03 -4.81 9.30
C MET A 57 -5.29 -6.05 10.17
N ASN A 58 -6.55 -6.44 10.35
CA ASN A 58 -6.89 -7.65 11.10
C ASN A 58 -6.29 -8.90 10.44
N ALA A 59 -6.34 -9.01 9.11
CA ALA A 59 -5.76 -10.14 8.38
C ALA A 59 -4.23 -10.23 8.56
N PHE A 60 -3.56 -9.08 8.59
CA PHE A 60 -2.11 -9.01 8.82
C PHE A 60 -1.72 -9.31 10.26
N GLU A 61 -2.40 -8.71 11.24
CA GLU A 61 -2.07 -8.88 12.67
C GLU A 61 -2.39 -10.28 13.18
N SER A 62 -3.44 -10.90 12.65
CA SER A 62 -3.78 -12.29 12.96
C SER A 62 -2.84 -13.32 12.31
N GLY A 63 -2.00 -12.90 11.37
CA GLY A 63 -1.15 -13.79 10.59
C GLY A 63 -1.92 -14.74 9.66
N ILE A 64 -3.20 -14.45 9.38
CA ILE A 64 -4.01 -15.25 8.43
C ILE A 64 -3.37 -15.25 7.05
N ILE A 65 -2.81 -14.11 6.65
CA ILE A 65 -2.06 -13.93 5.40
C ILE A 65 -0.69 -13.34 5.68
N THR A 66 0.31 -13.77 4.91
CA THR A 66 1.56 -13.02 4.79
C THR A 66 1.31 -11.80 3.91
N ILE A 67 1.80 -10.63 4.32
CA ILE A 67 1.67 -9.43 3.49
C ILE A 67 2.41 -9.61 2.16
N CYS A 68 1.69 -9.36 1.07
CA CYS A 68 2.24 -9.33 -0.29
C CYS A 68 2.24 -7.88 -0.81
N TYR A 69 2.87 -7.66 -1.98
CA TYR A 69 2.96 -6.33 -2.59
C TYR A 69 1.60 -5.70 -2.89
N TYR A 70 0.62 -6.48 -3.34
CA TYR A 70 -0.72 -5.96 -3.64
C TYR A 70 -1.48 -5.58 -2.37
N CYS A 71 -1.31 -6.35 -1.28
CA CYS A 71 -1.84 -6.04 0.04
C CYS A 71 -1.23 -4.75 0.62
N ALA A 72 0.10 -4.62 0.57
CA ALA A 72 0.79 -3.40 0.99
C ALA A 72 0.35 -2.19 0.15
N HIS A 73 0.17 -2.37 -1.16
CA HIS A 73 -0.30 -1.31 -2.04
C HIS A 73 -1.75 -0.88 -1.72
N ALA A 74 -2.66 -1.83 -1.49
CA ALA A 74 -4.03 -1.53 -1.08
C ALA A 74 -4.05 -0.76 0.25
N LEU A 75 -3.27 -1.21 1.24
CA LEU A 75 -3.12 -0.53 2.53
C LEU A 75 -2.60 0.89 2.35
N ALA A 76 -1.57 1.08 1.53
CA ALA A 76 -0.97 2.39 1.24
C ALA A 76 -1.98 3.34 0.57
N MET A 77 -2.73 2.88 -0.43
CA MET A 77 -3.73 3.68 -1.15
C MET A 77 -4.90 4.08 -0.26
N ILE A 78 -5.43 3.14 0.53
CA ILE A 78 -6.57 3.40 1.42
C ILE A 78 -6.17 4.36 2.54
N SER A 79 -5.05 4.09 3.19
CA SER A 79 -4.56 4.93 4.29
C SER A 79 -4.18 6.33 3.84
N SER A 80 -3.67 6.49 2.62
CA SER A 80 -3.39 7.80 2.01
C SER A 80 -4.64 8.66 1.82
N GLN A 81 -5.79 8.03 1.60
CA GLN A 81 -7.07 8.72 1.47
C GLN A 81 -7.70 9.03 2.83
N LEU A 82 -7.60 8.09 3.78
CA LEU A 82 -8.13 8.27 5.13
C LEU A 82 -7.31 9.29 5.94
N GLY A 83 -6.00 9.34 5.73
CA GLY A 83 -5.09 10.19 6.49
C GLY A 83 -5.02 9.81 7.98
N GLY A 84 -4.65 10.79 8.80
CA GLY A 84 -4.69 10.69 10.26
C GLY A 84 -4.03 9.43 10.83
N LYS A 85 -4.72 8.75 11.75
CA LYS A 85 -4.20 7.57 12.44
C LYS A 85 -4.03 6.38 11.49
N GLN A 86 -4.89 6.23 10.49
CA GLN A 86 -4.83 5.14 9.52
C GLN A 86 -3.56 5.23 8.68
N LEU A 87 -3.19 6.44 8.26
CA LEU A 87 -1.92 6.70 7.59
C LEU A 87 -0.72 6.41 8.50
N ASP A 88 -0.76 6.86 9.76
CA ASP A 88 0.30 6.57 10.73
C ASP A 88 0.49 5.06 10.98
N TYR A 89 -0.61 4.29 11.08
CA TYR A 89 -0.56 2.83 11.22
C TYR A 89 -0.01 2.15 9.96
N ALA A 90 -0.49 2.53 8.78
CA ALA A 90 0.02 1.99 7.52
C ALA A 90 1.51 2.28 7.35
N PHE A 91 1.97 3.48 7.73
CA PHE A 91 3.38 3.84 7.77
C PHE A 91 4.18 2.90 8.66
N GLN A 92 3.76 2.74 9.92
CA GLN A 92 4.45 1.86 10.86
C GLN A 92 4.55 0.43 10.33
N TYR A 93 3.49 -0.06 9.69
CA TYR A 93 3.48 -1.39 9.12
C TYR A 93 4.37 -1.51 7.87
N ILE A 94 4.20 -0.62 6.89
CA ILE A 94 4.90 -0.69 5.60
C ILE A 94 6.40 -0.44 5.78
N VAL A 95 6.79 0.61 6.49
CA VAL A 95 8.20 1.02 6.57
C VAL A 95 8.99 0.09 7.49
N HIS A 96 8.43 -0.33 8.63
CA HIS A 96 9.18 -1.14 9.59
C HIS A 96 8.99 -2.65 9.42
N LYS A 97 7.84 -3.12 8.92
CA LYS A 97 7.57 -4.57 8.78
C LYS A 97 7.65 -5.06 7.34
N PHE A 98 7.50 -4.19 6.35
CA PHE A 98 7.56 -4.57 4.94
C PHE A 98 8.28 -3.54 4.05
N PRO A 99 9.52 -3.13 4.41
CA PRO A 99 10.24 -2.03 3.76
C PRO A 99 10.42 -2.23 2.25
N SER A 100 10.50 -3.50 1.80
CA SER A 100 10.62 -3.84 0.38
C SER A 100 9.50 -3.28 -0.49
N TYR A 101 8.34 -2.92 0.05
CA TYR A 101 7.29 -2.23 -0.72
C TYR A 101 7.75 -0.87 -1.26
N LEU A 102 8.66 -0.19 -0.56
CA LEU A 102 9.16 1.12 -0.98
C LEU A 102 9.99 1.03 -2.26
N TYR A 103 10.74 -0.06 -2.43
CA TYR A 103 11.74 -0.20 -3.49
C TYR A 103 11.54 -1.44 -4.37
N ASN A 104 10.38 -2.09 -4.29
CA ASN A 104 10.00 -3.14 -5.22
C ASN A 104 8.74 -2.72 -5.97
N HIS A 105 8.87 -2.65 -7.28
CA HIS A 105 7.86 -2.10 -8.17
C HIS A 105 7.30 -3.23 -9.04
N TYR A 106 6.17 -3.80 -8.63
CA TYR A 106 5.35 -4.60 -9.55
C TYR A 106 4.52 -3.68 -10.44
N TYR A 107 4.15 -4.13 -11.64
CA TYR A 107 3.53 -3.36 -12.74
C TYR A 107 2.43 -2.34 -12.36
N TYR A 108 1.74 -2.51 -11.23
CA TYR A 108 0.60 -1.70 -10.80
C TYR A 108 0.78 -1.00 -9.44
N THR A 109 1.97 -1.05 -8.83
CA THR A 109 2.18 -0.59 -7.45
C THR A 109 3.36 0.36 -7.37
N ASN A 110 3.15 1.59 -6.87
CA ASN A 110 4.22 2.55 -6.57
C ASN A 110 4.02 3.15 -5.18
N ALA A 111 5.10 3.22 -4.39
CA ALA A 111 5.09 3.83 -3.07
C ALA A 111 5.14 5.36 -3.09
N THR A 112 5.46 6.02 -4.21
CA THR A 112 5.64 7.48 -4.26
C THR A 112 4.43 8.26 -3.72
N GLU A 113 3.21 7.94 -4.15
CA GLU A 113 2.02 8.67 -3.72
C GLU A 113 1.79 8.54 -2.21
N PHE A 114 1.98 7.34 -1.67
CA PHE A 114 1.90 7.07 -0.24
C PHE A 114 2.95 7.87 0.55
N VAL A 115 4.21 7.83 0.13
CA VAL A 115 5.28 8.56 0.81
C VAL A 115 5.03 10.07 0.79
N MET A 116 4.46 10.61 -0.29
CA MET A 116 4.13 12.04 -0.40
C MET A 116 2.99 12.49 0.54
N LYS A 117 2.23 11.55 1.11
CA LYS A 117 1.19 11.85 2.12
C LYS A 117 1.72 11.86 3.55
N LEU A 118 2.90 11.32 3.80
CA LEU A 118 3.49 11.23 5.13
C LEU A 118 3.92 12.61 5.65
N LYS A 119 3.97 12.75 6.99
CA LYS A 119 4.42 13.98 7.65
C LYS A 119 5.94 14.06 7.69
N GLU A 120 6.49 15.27 7.77
CA GLU A 120 7.95 15.53 7.78
C GLU A 120 8.71 14.62 8.75
N GLY A 121 8.19 14.44 9.97
CA GLY A 121 8.80 13.56 10.97
C GLY A 121 8.87 12.07 10.60
N GLN A 122 8.05 11.58 9.66
CA GLN A 122 8.08 10.17 9.18
C GLN A 122 9.07 9.95 8.04
N LEU A 123 9.47 11.03 7.37
CA LEU A 123 10.20 10.93 6.11
C LEU A 123 11.67 10.61 6.33
N GLY A 124 12.21 10.94 7.50
CA GLY A 124 13.51 10.47 7.95
C GLY A 124 13.61 8.94 7.94
N ASP A 125 12.59 8.23 8.41
CA ASP A 125 12.58 6.76 8.45
C ASP A 125 12.48 6.17 7.03
N VAL A 126 11.69 6.78 6.14
CA VAL A 126 11.63 6.38 4.73
C VAL A 126 12.99 6.55 4.07
N PHE A 127 13.64 7.70 4.29
CA PHE A 127 14.96 7.94 3.74
C PHE A 127 16.01 6.98 4.28
N GLN A 128 16.00 6.71 5.57
CA GLN A 128 16.92 5.74 6.17
C GLN A 128 16.70 4.37 5.53
N CYS A 129 15.46 3.93 5.38
CA CYS A 129 15.14 2.66 4.72
C CYS A 129 15.65 2.60 3.27
N LEU A 130 15.54 3.70 2.50
CA LEU A 130 16.04 3.74 1.13
C LEU A 130 17.58 3.76 1.08
N ILE A 131 18.24 4.43 2.01
CA ILE A 131 19.71 4.44 2.13
C ILE A 131 20.21 3.05 2.50
N ASP A 132 19.57 2.39 3.46
CA ASP A 132 19.90 1.02 3.87
C ASP A 132 19.76 0.07 2.68
N GLY A 133 18.63 0.13 1.97
CA GLY A 133 18.40 -0.70 0.78
C GLY A 133 19.35 -0.38 -0.39
N LEU A 134 19.80 0.87 -0.54
CA LEU A 134 20.79 1.26 -1.55
C LEU A 134 22.19 0.74 -1.21
N SER A 135 22.51 0.69 0.08
CA SER A 135 23.82 0.34 0.63
C SER A 135 23.98 -1.16 0.88
N ASP A 136 22.89 -1.94 0.84
CA ASP A 136 22.94 -3.39 1.00
C ASP A 136 23.54 -4.06 -0.24
N GLU A 137 24.81 -4.44 -0.15
CA GLU A 137 25.53 -5.15 -1.20
C GLU A 137 24.97 -6.55 -1.49
N LYS A 138 24.17 -7.12 -0.59
CA LYS A 138 23.50 -8.42 -0.78
C LYS A 138 22.15 -8.27 -1.47
N GLU A 139 21.62 -7.06 -1.55
CA GLU A 139 20.34 -6.79 -2.20
C GLU A 139 20.52 -6.78 -3.72
N ASP A 140 19.47 -7.18 -4.43
CA ASP A 140 19.45 -7.25 -5.88
C ASP A 140 19.67 -5.86 -6.52
N GLU A 141 20.49 -5.78 -7.57
CA GLU A 141 20.84 -4.52 -8.25
C GLU A 141 19.60 -3.77 -8.73
N TYR A 142 18.56 -4.47 -9.19
CA TYR A 142 17.29 -3.85 -9.57
C TYR A 142 16.64 -3.14 -8.39
N LYS A 143 16.58 -3.79 -7.22
CA LYS A 143 16.00 -3.20 -6.01
C LYS A 143 16.83 -2.01 -5.51
N ARG A 144 18.16 -2.09 -5.54
CA ARG A 144 19.05 -0.95 -5.23
C ARG A 144 18.81 0.22 -6.18
N GLY A 145 18.66 -0.05 -7.47
CA GLY A 145 18.29 0.94 -8.48
C GLY A 145 16.93 1.60 -8.19
N LYS A 146 15.96 0.82 -7.69
CA LYS A 146 14.65 1.35 -7.26
C LYS A 146 14.71 2.20 -5.99
N CYS A 147 15.57 1.86 -5.03
CA CYS A 147 15.88 2.74 -3.91
C CYS A 147 16.39 4.09 -4.41
N ALA A 148 17.39 4.09 -5.30
CA ALA A 148 17.94 5.32 -5.88
C ALA A 148 16.89 6.13 -6.67
N GLU A 149 16.04 5.46 -7.46
CA GLU A 149 14.96 6.09 -8.22
C GLU A 149 13.95 6.80 -7.30
N LEU A 150 13.47 6.11 -6.26
CA LEU A 150 12.52 6.69 -5.32
C LEU A 150 13.18 7.82 -4.51
N PHE A 151 14.42 7.61 -4.05
CA PHE A 151 15.19 8.62 -3.32
C PHE A 151 15.35 9.91 -4.14
N GLY A 152 15.73 9.80 -5.42
CA GLY A 152 15.85 10.93 -6.33
C GLY A 152 14.53 11.66 -6.55
N LYS A 153 13.42 10.93 -6.75
CA LYS A 153 12.07 11.51 -6.90
C LYS A 153 11.65 12.31 -5.68
N LEU A 154 11.87 11.76 -4.48
CA LEU A 154 11.52 12.43 -3.22
C LEU A 154 12.39 13.67 -2.99
N SER A 155 13.69 13.56 -3.26
CA SER A 155 14.65 14.68 -3.11
C SER A 155 14.28 15.87 -4.00
N MET A 156 13.93 15.64 -5.27
CA MET A 156 13.50 16.72 -6.16
C MET A 156 12.22 17.41 -5.66
N LYS A 157 11.22 16.62 -5.24
CA LYS A 157 9.93 17.14 -4.77
C LYS A 157 10.03 17.93 -3.47
N TRP A 158 10.99 17.64 -2.58
CA TRP A 158 11.19 18.44 -1.37
C TRP A 158 11.97 19.72 -1.59
N ASN A 159 12.88 19.75 -2.57
CA ASN A 159 13.60 20.98 -2.90
C ASN A 159 12.72 22.02 -3.61
N GLU A 160 11.48 21.67 -3.98
CA GLU A 160 10.48 22.56 -4.58
C GLU A 160 9.58 23.28 -3.55
N LYS A 161 9.76 23.01 -2.25
CA LYS A 161 9.08 23.73 -1.15
C LYS A 161 9.98 24.80 -0.54
#